data_AF-A0A7R9FR78-F1
#
_entry.id   AF-A0A7R9FR78-F1
#
_cell.length_a   1.000
_cell.length_b   1.000
_cell.length_c   1.000
_cell.angle_alpha   90.00
_cell.angle_beta   90.00
_cell.angle_gamma   90.00
#
_symmetry.space_group_name_H-M   'P 1'
#
loop_
_entity.id
_entity.type
_entity.pdbx_description
1 polymer ?
#
loop_
_entity_poly.entity_id
_entity_poly.type
_entity_poly.pdbx_seq_one_letter_code
_entity_poly.pdbx_strand_id
1 'polypeptide(L)'
;MWMRTGVPGVKAERMEEGLAAKHCALSLVGEPIMYPHIDAFLRLLHRRRISSFLVTNAQFPQPMRWGVFDGKEFTLHFRLA
;
A
#
# COMPACT_ATOMS: atom_id res chain seq x y z
N MET A 1 -21.10 1.24 13.52
CA MET A 1 -21.07 0.21 14.59
C MET A 1 -21.26 -1.19 13.97
N TRP A 2 -20.31 -1.63 13.12
CA TRP A 2 -20.36 -2.97 12.47
C TRP A 2 -19.02 -3.70 12.51
N MET A 3 -17.91 -3.02 12.83
CA MET A 3 -16.57 -3.62 12.83
C MET A 3 -16.25 -4.46 14.08
N ARG A 4 -17.08 -4.40 15.13
CA ARG A 4 -16.80 -5.04 16.44
C ARG A 4 -17.62 -6.29 16.75
N THR A 5 -18.78 -6.45 16.13
CA THR A 5 -19.60 -7.66 16.23
C THR A 5 -19.23 -8.54 15.04
N GLY A 6 -18.42 -9.57 15.29
CA GLY A 6 -17.82 -10.42 14.26
C GLY A 6 -18.85 -10.92 13.25
N VAL A 7 -18.45 -10.91 11.97
CA VAL A 7 -19.27 -11.48 10.88
C VAL A 7 -19.42 -12.99 11.11
N PRO A 8 -20.63 -13.57 10.97
CA PRO A 8 -20.83 -15.01 11.13
C PRO A 8 -19.86 -15.81 10.26
N GLY A 9 -19.17 -16.79 10.86
CA GLY A 9 -18.19 -17.64 10.15
C GLY A 9 -16.75 -17.13 10.15
N VAL A 10 -16.47 -15.94 10.69
CA VAL A 10 -15.10 -15.45 10.85
C VAL A 10 -14.44 -16.09 12.07
N LYS A 11 -13.31 -16.76 11.84
CA LYS A 11 -12.46 -17.30 12.91
C LYS A 11 -11.77 -16.15 13.64
N ALA A 12 -11.80 -16.15 14.98
CA ALA A 12 -11.19 -15.11 15.80
C ALA A 12 -9.71 -14.89 15.46
N GLU A 13 -8.95 -15.97 15.27
CA GLU A 13 -7.53 -15.94 14.87
C GLU A 13 -7.29 -15.23 13.53
N ARG A 14 -8.19 -15.42 12.54
CA ARG A 14 -8.09 -14.76 11.23
C ARG A 14 -8.48 -13.29 11.30
N MET A 15 -9.39 -12.94 12.21
CA MET A 15 -9.73 -11.54 12.45
C MET A 15 -8.57 -10.81 13.12
N GLU A 16 -7.94 -11.42 14.12
CA GLU A 16 -6.76 -10.86 14.77
C GLU A 16 -5.58 -10.72 13.79
N GLU A 17 -5.34 -11.74 12.95
CA GLU A 17 -4.36 -11.66 11.86
C GLU A 17 -4.68 -10.51 10.89
N GLY A 18 -5.94 -10.35 10.48
CA GLY A 18 -6.37 -9.31 9.54
C GLY A 18 -6.27 -7.88 10.08
N LEU A 19 -6.29 -7.70 11.41
CA LEU A 19 -6.07 -6.41 12.06
C LEU A 19 -4.57 -6.02 12.07
N ALA A 20 -3.66 -7.00 11.95
CA ALA A 20 -2.23 -6.79 11.87
C ALA A 20 -1.78 -6.66 10.40
N ALA A 21 -1.87 -5.45 9.85
CA ALA A 21 -1.52 -5.19 8.45
C ALA A 21 -0.05 -5.54 8.12
N LYS A 22 0.14 -6.42 7.13
CA LYS A 22 1.46 -6.81 6.57
C LYS A 22 1.75 -6.21 5.21
N HIS A 23 0.69 -5.90 4.45
CA HIS A 23 0.77 -5.46 3.06
C HIS A 23 -0.16 -4.27 2.84
N CYS A 24 0.28 -3.28 2.05
CA CYS A 24 -0.50 -2.10 1.69
C CYS A 24 -0.52 -1.94 0.17
N ALA A 25 -1.70 -2.08 -0.44
CA ALA A 25 -1.89 -1.84 -1.87
C ALA A 25 -2.45 -0.43 -2.11
N LEU A 26 -1.72 0.38 -2.87
CA LEU A 26 -2.08 1.73 -3.26
C LEU A 26 -2.65 1.68 -4.68
N SER A 27 -3.94 1.34 -4.76
CA SER A 27 -4.63 1.03 -6.02
C SER A 27 -6.12 1.36 -6.06
N LEU A 28 -6.68 2.09 -5.08
CA LEU A 28 -8.13 2.23 -4.91
C LEU A 28 -8.77 3.17 -5.95
N VAL A 29 -8.40 4.45 -5.97
CA VAL A 29 -8.86 5.46 -6.94
C VAL A 29 -7.80 6.56 -7.08
N GLY A 30 -7.63 7.09 -8.30
CA GLY A 30 -6.69 8.19 -8.59
C GLY A 30 -5.26 7.70 -8.87
N GLU A 31 -4.39 8.64 -9.23
CA GLU A 31 -2.96 8.37 -9.41
C GLU A 31 -2.23 8.63 -8.08
N PRO A 32 -1.73 7.59 -7.38
CA PRO A 32 -1.08 7.76 -6.07
C PRO A 32 0.11 8.72 -6.11
N ILE A 33 0.70 8.86 -7.28
CA ILE A 33 1.85 9.73 -7.56
C ILE A 33 1.51 11.23 -7.53
N MET A 34 0.21 11.59 -7.59
CA MET A 34 -0.24 12.97 -7.39
C MET A 34 -0.19 13.42 -5.92
N TYR A 35 -0.06 12.48 -4.97
CA TYR A 35 0.04 12.85 -3.55
C TYR A 35 1.45 13.39 -3.25
N PRO A 36 1.62 14.67 -2.86
CA PRO A 36 2.95 15.28 -2.72
C PRO A 36 3.85 14.63 -1.67
N HIS A 37 3.26 13.86 -0.75
CA HIS A 37 3.99 13.20 0.34
C HIS A 37 4.03 11.66 0.18
N ILE A 38 3.85 11.16 -1.04
CA ILE A 38 3.88 9.72 -1.33
C ILE A 38 5.19 9.06 -0.88
N ASP A 39 6.33 9.73 -1.07
CA ASP A 39 7.63 9.24 -0.61
C ASP A 39 7.72 9.10 0.92
N ALA A 40 7.21 10.09 1.65
CA ALA A 40 7.21 10.07 3.11
C ALA A 40 6.30 8.95 3.64
N PHE A 41 5.19 8.71 2.96
CA PHE A 41 4.25 7.65 3.28
C PHE A 41 4.84 6.25 3.02
N LEU A 42 5.46 6.02 1.86
CA LEU A 42 6.15 4.76 1.55
C LEU A 42 7.28 4.46 2.56
N ARG A 43 8.06 5.49 2.94
CA ARG A 43 9.08 5.35 4.00
C ARG A 43 8.47 4.99 5.35
N LEU A 44 7.30 5.53 5.69
CA LEU A 44 6.60 5.18 6.93
C LEU A 44 6.15 3.71 6.92
N LEU A 45 5.57 3.23 5.83
CA LEU A 45 5.16 1.83 5.66
C LEU A 45 6.36 0.89 5.81
N HIS A 46 7.48 1.23 5.15
CA HIS A 46 8.71 0.46 5.24
C HIS A 46 9.28 0.41 6.67
N ARG A 47 9.31 1.54 7.40
CA ARG A 47 9.72 1.55 8.81
C ARG A 47 8.85 0.66 9.70
N ARG A 48 7.58 0.47 9.33
CA ARG A 48 6.64 -0.42 10.01
C ARG A 48 6.70 -1.87 9.51
N ARG A 49 7.62 -2.20 8.60
CA ARG A 49 7.75 -3.52 7.94
C ARG A 49 6.46 -3.94 7.21
N ILE A 50 5.73 -2.97 6.68
CA ILE A 50 4.57 -3.20 5.82
C ILE A 50 5.06 -3.16 4.38
N SER A 51 4.93 -4.25 3.64
CA SER A 51 5.28 -4.22 2.22
C SER A 51 4.23 -3.42 1.46
N SER A 52 4.65 -2.67 0.45
CA SER A 52 3.76 -1.76 -0.27
C SER A 52 3.78 -1.99 -1.77
N PHE A 53 2.60 -2.03 -2.37
CA PHE A 53 2.39 -2.20 -3.80
C PHE A 53 1.79 -0.92 -4.36
N LEU A 54 2.50 -0.26 -5.26
CA LEU A 54 2.02 0.96 -5.89
C LEU A 54 1.52 0.65 -7.29
N VAL A 55 0.28 1.05 -7.59
CA VAL A 55 -0.32 0.93 -8.92
C VAL A 55 -0.55 2.32 -9.48
N THR A 56 0.03 2.60 -10.65
CA THR A 56 -0.10 3.88 -11.37
C THR A 56 -0.18 3.60 -12.87
N ASN A 57 -0.93 4.42 -13.61
CA ASN A 57 -1.01 4.32 -15.06
C ASN A 57 0.16 5.06 -15.76
N ALA A 58 1.15 5.56 -15.00
CA ALA A 58 2.36 6.22 -15.51
C ALA A 58 2.12 7.46 -16.40
N GLN A 59 0.91 8.05 -16.38
CA GLN A 59 0.57 9.26 -17.15
C GLN A 59 1.38 10.50 -16.71
N PHE A 60 1.95 10.47 -15.50
CA PHE A 60 2.79 11.53 -14.94
C PHE A 60 4.19 10.98 -14.70
N PRO A 61 5.15 11.17 -15.63
CA PRO A 61 6.50 10.62 -15.50
C PRO A 61 7.37 11.37 -14.47
N GLN A 62 6.95 12.55 -13.99
CA GLN A 62 7.69 13.34 -12.99
C GLN A 62 6.87 13.69 -11.75
N PRO A 63 6.72 12.74 -10.82
CA PRO A 63 6.66 13.08 -9.38
C PRO A 63 7.45 12.17 -8.42
N MET A 64 8.15 11.13 -8.91
CA MET A 64 8.95 10.21 -8.06
C MET A 64 10.44 10.27 -8.37
N ARG A 65 11.26 10.47 -7.33
CA ARG A 65 12.72 10.34 -7.44
C ARG A 65 13.05 8.86 -7.33
N TRP A 66 13.35 8.19 -8.46
CA TRP A 66 13.62 6.75 -8.56
C TRP A 66 14.68 6.18 -7.59
N GLY A 67 15.44 7.01 -6.87
CA GLY A 67 16.40 6.60 -5.85
C GLY A 67 15.83 6.14 -4.51
N VAL A 68 14.51 5.95 -4.36
CA VAL A 68 13.90 5.37 -3.14
C VAL A 68 13.81 3.83 -3.23
N PHE A 69 14.07 3.25 -4.41
CA PHE A 69 13.96 1.82 -4.68
C PHE A 69 15.30 1.08 -4.53
N ASP A 70 15.98 1.24 -3.40
CA ASP A 70 17.27 0.59 -3.12
C ASP A 70 17.08 -0.85 -2.61
N GLY A 71 16.48 -1.71 -3.45
CA GLY A 71 16.51 -3.17 -3.30
C GLY A 71 15.69 -3.79 -2.16
N LYS A 72 14.80 -3.06 -1.50
CA LYS A 72 14.00 -3.58 -0.37
C LYS A 72 12.50 -3.62 -0.66
N GLU A 73 11.97 -4.75 -1.12
CA GLU A 73 10.54 -5.11 -1.17
C GLU A 73 9.52 -3.98 -1.44
N PHE A 74 9.78 -3.18 -2.48
CA PHE A 74 8.77 -2.30 -3.07
C PHE A 74 8.41 -2.88 -4.44
N THR A 75 7.38 -3.73 -4.49
CA THR A 75 6.92 -4.28 -5.76
C THR A 75 6.00 -3.26 -6.41
N LEU A 76 6.56 -2.49 -7.34
CA LEU A 76 5.83 -1.52 -8.14
C LEU A 76 5.17 -2.26 -9.31
N HIS A 77 3.84 -2.29 -9.34
CA HIS A 77 3.09 -2.87 -10.44
C HIS A 77 2.62 -1.74 -11.36
N PHE A 78 3.32 -1.56 -12.47
CA PHE A 78 2.82 -0.74 -13.57
C PHE A 78 1.66 -1.47 -14.23
N ARG A 79 0.47 -0.86 -14.23
CA ARG A 79 -0.58 -1.26 -15.17
C ARG A 79 -0.32 -0.47 -16.45
N LEU A 80 0.35 -1.10 -17.42
CA LEU A 80 0.31 -0.61 -18.80
C LEU A 80 -1.15 -0.74 -19.25
N ALA A 81 -1.81 0.41 -19.40
CA ALA A 81 -3.01 0.48 -20.22
C ALA A 81 -2.61 0.38 -21.70
#